data_AF-A0AAD9R577-F1
#
_entry.id   AF-A0AAD9R577-F1
#
_cell.length_a   1.000
_cell.length_b   1.000
_cell.length_c   1.000
_cell.angle_alpha   90.00
_cell.angle_beta   90.00
_cell.angle_gamma   90.00
#
_symmetry.space_group_name_H-M   'P 1'
#
loop_
_entity.id
_entity.type
_entity.pdbx_description
1 polymer ?
#
loop_
_entity_poly.entity_id
_entity_poly.type
_entity_poly.pdbx_seq_one_letter_code
_entity_poly.pdbx_strand_id
1 'polypeptide(L)'
;MAESGEPQANNPLSRKLNKILETRLDNDKEMVEALKALSTFFVDNSLRSRRNLRGDIEKRSLAINESFESAFREVKQQLDDVHADIEQMSKCCTEMTSRLKSARDQTSDLISKTTKLQSESQRIQMKEVVAGEFISRFQLTPEETQALKGTKNGPITEDFFQALGRVREIHNDCKVLLQIMETMALHLESSYEKSLTGDLPDISSLVSRAMAALQDRPVLYTLDEYGTARRTAVVRCFIDALTRGGPGGTPRPIELHSHDPVRYVGDMLAWLHQAIASEKELLHSLLRNLSACDQEMEREILSHITEGVCRPFKIELPPPNLSPTESLTETMGLLKDVLTCHDASVIPLDARKADYSRIISCLVDPLLQMCSMSASHLNSSDMAAYMINCIHQIQSTLAVYEFTDKHIEMLAGQTEAHLDTLISEQASFILTRSGIGSLYTVYQENRGQRRYGTQAVSGCCLCNV
;
A
#
# COMPACT_ATOMS: atom_id res chain seq x y z
N MET A 1 -68.40 -133.43 -18.49
CA MET A 1 -67.37 -134.19 -17.77
C MET A 1 -66.08 -133.40 -17.79
N ALA A 2 -65.30 -133.54 -16.72
CA ALA A 2 -64.23 -132.68 -16.25
C ALA A 2 -62.87 -132.94 -16.95
N GLU A 3 -61.84 -132.25 -16.41
CA GLU A 3 -60.38 -132.45 -16.54
C GLU A 3 -59.70 -131.76 -17.75
N SER A 4 -58.48 -131.23 -17.71
CA SER A 4 -57.52 -130.66 -16.72
C SER A 4 -56.16 -130.62 -17.44
N GLY A 5 -55.30 -129.60 -17.20
CA GLY A 5 -53.85 -129.73 -17.41
C GLY A 5 -53.12 -128.58 -18.12
N GLU A 6 -52.25 -127.89 -17.35
CA GLU A 6 -50.89 -127.32 -17.62
C GLU A 6 -50.64 -126.44 -18.88
N PRO A 7 -49.80 -125.36 -18.86
CA PRO A 7 -48.38 -125.37 -18.39
C PRO A 7 -47.76 -124.01 -17.93
N GLN A 8 -46.55 -124.01 -17.34
CA GLN A 8 -45.46 -123.08 -17.74
C GLN A 8 -44.11 -123.46 -17.12
N ALA A 9 -43.25 -124.07 -17.95
CA ALA A 9 -41.88 -124.40 -17.63
C ALA A 9 -41.02 -123.12 -17.57
N ASN A 10 -40.52 -122.81 -16.39
CA ASN A 10 -39.59 -121.74 -16.11
C ASN A 10 -38.17 -122.12 -16.57
N ASN A 11 -37.94 -122.17 -17.89
CA ASN A 11 -36.68 -122.63 -18.48
C ASN A 11 -35.60 -121.52 -18.41
N PRO A 12 -34.42 -121.77 -17.82
CA PRO A 12 -33.33 -120.77 -17.72
C PRO A 12 -32.78 -120.33 -19.09
N LEU A 13 -32.87 -121.18 -20.12
CA LEU A 13 -32.55 -120.81 -21.49
C LEU A 13 -33.57 -119.80 -22.05
N SER A 14 -34.86 -119.99 -21.78
CA SER A 14 -35.91 -119.04 -22.17
C SER A 14 -35.75 -117.68 -21.47
N ARG A 15 -35.28 -117.65 -20.22
CA ARG A 15 -34.94 -116.38 -19.53
C ARG A 15 -33.74 -115.67 -20.16
N LYS A 16 -32.66 -116.39 -20.50
CA LYS A 16 -31.50 -115.80 -21.21
C LYS A 16 -31.89 -115.33 -22.61
N LEU A 17 -32.69 -116.11 -23.33
CA LEU A 17 -33.18 -115.77 -24.66
C LEU A 17 -34.07 -114.52 -24.61
N ASN A 18 -35.04 -114.46 -23.70
CA ASN A 18 -35.88 -113.29 -23.51
C ASN A 18 -35.06 -112.07 -23.09
N LYS A 19 -34.07 -112.22 -22.21
CA LYS A 19 -33.19 -111.11 -21.82
C LYS A 19 -32.33 -110.59 -22.97
N ILE A 20 -31.91 -111.45 -23.89
CA ILE A 20 -31.16 -111.08 -25.11
C ILE A 20 -32.09 -110.42 -26.15
N LEU A 21 -33.33 -110.89 -26.27
CA LEU A 21 -34.35 -110.31 -27.15
C LEU A 21 -34.89 -108.97 -26.62
N GLU A 22 -34.92 -108.78 -25.31
CA GLU A 22 -35.31 -107.53 -24.64
C GLU A 22 -34.21 -106.47 -24.68
N THR A 23 -32.93 -106.85 -24.80
CA THR A 23 -31.85 -105.91 -25.12
C THR A 23 -31.99 -105.41 -26.55
N ARG A 24 -32.78 -104.35 -26.73
CA ARG A 24 -32.95 -103.63 -28.00
C ARG A 24 -31.71 -102.80 -28.31
N LEU A 25 -30.65 -103.47 -28.75
CA LEU A 25 -29.35 -102.87 -29.06
C LEU A 25 -29.43 -101.75 -30.11
N ASP A 26 -30.42 -101.78 -31.00
CA ASP A 26 -30.60 -100.76 -32.05
C ASP A 26 -31.12 -99.41 -31.53
N ASN A 27 -31.74 -99.40 -30.34
CA ASN A 27 -32.33 -98.18 -29.78
C ASN A 27 -31.31 -97.30 -29.03
N ASP A 28 -30.14 -97.84 -28.72
CA ASP A 28 -29.10 -97.15 -27.96
C ASP A 28 -27.99 -96.68 -28.91
N LYS A 29 -28.15 -95.44 -29.41
CA LYS A 29 -27.26 -94.85 -30.41
C LYS A 29 -25.81 -94.74 -29.90
N GLU A 30 -25.60 -94.44 -28.62
CA GLU A 30 -24.27 -94.34 -28.02
C GLU A 30 -23.60 -95.72 -27.94
N MET A 31 -24.34 -96.76 -27.55
CA MET A 31 -23.86 -98.14 -27.59
C MET A 31 -23.50 -98.58 -29.02
N VAL A 32 -24.36 -98.28 -30.00
CA VAL A 32 -24.10 -98.62 -31.41
C VAL A 32 -22.86 -97.89 -31.94
N GLU A 33 -22.66 -96.63 -31.58
CA GLU A 33 -21.46 -95.86 -31.95
C GLU A 33 -20.21 -96.38 -31.23
N ALA A 34 -20.30 -96.72 -29.94
CA ALA A 34 -19.20 -97.33 -29.19
C ALA A 34 -18.82 -98.71 -29.78
N LEU A 35 -19.81 -99.53 -30.16
CA LEU A 35 -19.60 -100.82 -30.82
C LEU A 35 -19.02 -100.65 -32.24
N LYS A 36 -19.45 -99.63 -32.99
CA LYS A 36 -18.84 -99.24 -34.28
C LYS A 36 -17.39 -98.78 -34.11
N ALA A 37 -17.08 -98.03 -33.06
CA ALA A 37 -15.70 -97.64 -32.76
C ALA A 37 -14.87 -98.86 -32.35
N LEU A 38 -15.44 -99.78 -31.56
CA LEU A 38 -14.80 -101.03 -31.15
C LEU A 38 -14.49 -101.93 -32.34
N SER A 39 -15.43 -102.05 -33.29
CA SER A 39 -15.27 -102.90 -34.47
C SER A 39 -14.13 -102.44 -35.40
N THR A 40 -13.70 -101.17 -35.33
CA THR A 40 -12.55 -100.70 -36.12
C THR A 40 -11.22 -101.36 -35.74
N PHE A 41 -11.11 -101.94 -34.54
CA PHE A 41 -9.85 -102.53 -34.07
C PHE A 41 -10.00 -103.90 -33.40
N PHE A 42 -11.21 -104.24 -32.93
CA PHE A 42 -11.51 -105.57 -32.39
C PHE A 42 -12.07 -106.48 -33.49
N VAL A 43 -11.18 -106.99 -34.35
CA VAL A 43 -11.55 -107.78 -35.54
C VAL A 43 -11.69 -109.27 -35.22
N ASP A 44 -10.82 -109.81 -34.35
CA ASP A 44 -10.76 -111.24 -34.03
C ASP A 44 -11.19 -111.55 -32.60
N ASN A 45 -12.18 -112.43 -32.47
CA ASN A 45 -12.78 -112.80 -31.19
C ASN A 45 -12.06 -113.99 -30.51
N SER A 46 -10.77 -113.83 -30.22
CA SER A 46 -9.96 -114.84 -29.52
C SER A 46 -9.98 -114.66 -27.99
N LEU A 47 -9.67 -115.71 -27.22
CA LEU A 47 -9.52 -115.63 -25.75
C LEU A 47 -8.48 -114.57 -25.33
N ARG A 48 -7.41 -114.41 -26.13
CA ARG A 48 -6.38 -113.39 -25.91
C ARG A 48 -6.91 -111.99 -26.17
N SER A 49 -7.65 -111.79 -27.27
CA SER A 49 -8.27 -110.50 -27.62
C SER A 49 -9.24 -110.05 -26.53
N ARG A 50 -10.09 -110.95 -26.00
CA ARG A 50 -11.04 -110.63 -24.91
C ARG A 50 -10.35 -110.22 -23.61
N ARG A 51 -9.27 -110.91 -23.22
CA ARG A 51 -8.52 -110.58 -22.00
C ARG A 51 -7.81 -109.22 -22.10
N ASN A 52 -7.39 -108.83 -23.30
CA ASN A 52 -6.62 -107.59 -23.52
C ASN A 52 -7.48 -106.40 -23.94
N LEU A 53 -8.74 -106.60 -24.34
CA LEU A 53 -9.64 -105.57 -24.88
C LEU A 53 -9.67 -104.28 -24.04
N ARG A 54 -9.77 -104.39 -22.71
CA ARG A 54 -9.76 -103.22 -21.83
C ARG A 54 -8.43 -102.45 -21.93
N GLY A 55 -7.31 -103.16 -21.90
CA GLY A 55 -5.98 -102.56 -22.05
C GLY A 55 -5.79 -101.93 -23.44
N ASP A 56 -6.36 -102.53 -24.49
CA ASP A 56 -6.29 -101.97 -25.85
C ASP A 56 -7.17 -100.71 -26.00
N ILE A 57 -8.36 -100.69 -25.39
CA ILE A 57 -9.21 -99.48 -25.30
C ILE A 57 -8.50 -98.37 -24.53
N GLU A 58 -7.95 -98.69 -23.35
CA GLU A 58 -7.24 -97.72 -22.50
C GLU A 58 -6.00 -97.16 -23.22
N LYS A 59 -5.23 -98.00 -23.91
CA LYS A 59 -4.09 -97.56 -24.75
C LYS A 59 -4.53 -96.65 -25.89
N ARG A 60 -5.62 -96.98 -26.57
CA ARG A 60 -6.13 -96.14 -27.67
C ARG A 60 -6.69 -94.82 -27.16
N SER A 61 -7.37 -94.82 -26.01
CA SER A 61 -7.85 -93.61 -25.34
C SER A 61 -6.67 -92.71 -24.93
N LEU A 62 -5.62 -93.30 -24.35
CA LEU A 62 -4.38 -92.59 -24.03
C LEU A 62 -3.75 -91.98 -25.29
N ALA A 63 -3.63 -92.75 -26.38
CA ALA A 63 -3.07 -92.26 -27.64
C ALA A 63 -3.89 -91.11 -28.26
N ILE A 64 -5.23 -91.15 -28.16
CA ILE A 64 -6.09 -90.05 -28.60
C ILE A 64 -5.88 -88.81 -27.73
N ASN A 65 -5.82 -88.98 -26.41
CA ASN A 65 -5.57 -87.86 -25.49
C ASN A 65 -4.18 -87.24 -25.67
N GLU A 66 -3.15 -88.05 -25.90
CA GLU A 66 -1.80 -87.59 -26.25
C GLU A 66 -1.80 -86.82 -27.58
N SER A 67 -2.52 -87.32 -28.58
CA SER A 67 -2.69 -86.61 -29.86
C SER A 67 -3.44 -85.28 -29.70
N PHE A 68 -4.47 -85.24 -28.85
CA PHE A 68 -5.23 -84.04 -28.55
C PHE A 68 -4.37 -83.02 -27.79
N GLU A 69 -3.63 -83.47 -26.76
CA GLU A 69 -2.71 -82.63 -26.01
C GLU A 69 -1.63 -82.04 -26.93
N SER A 70 -1.08 -82.85 -27.84
CA SER A 70 -0.09 -82.40 -28.82
C SER A 70 -0.65 -81.33 -29.74
N ALA A 71 -1.87 -81.52 -30.28
CA ALA A 71 -2.51 -80.54 -31.16
C ALA A 71 -2.86 -79.25 -30.39
N PHE A 72 -3.40 -79.36 -29.18
CA PHE A 72 -3.77 -78.20 -28.37
C PHE A 72 -2.56 -77.41 -27.88
N ARG A 73 -1.42 -78.08 -27.65
CA ARG A 73 -0.15 -77.44 -27.31
C ARG A 73 0.33 -76.49 -28.40
N GLU A 74 0.16 -76.86 -29.67
CA GLU A 74 0.51 -75.99 -30.81
C GLU A 74 -0.37 -74.73 -30.84
N VAL A 75 -1.69 -74.88 -30.65
CA VAL A 75 -2.61 -73.74 -30.57
C VAL A 75 -2.29 -72.84 -29.38
N LYS A 76 -1.97 -73.41 -28.23
CA LYS A 76 -1.55 -72.66 -27.05
C LYS A 76 -0.27 -71.87 -27.32
N GLN A 77 0.72 -72.49 -27.95
CA GLN A 77 1.96 -71.81 -28.29
C GLN A 77 1.71 -70.62 -29.21
N GLN A 78 0.89 -70.78 -30.25
CA GLN A 78 0.52 -69.67 -31.14
C GLN A 78 -0.21 -68.55 -30.39
N LEU A 79 -1.06 -68.89 -29.42
CA LEU A 79 -1.76 -67.88 -28.61
C LEU A 79 -0.80 -67.16 -27.65
N ASP A 80 0.14 -67.88 -27.04
CA ASP A 80 1.19 -67.32 -26.19
C ASP A 80 2.09 -66.38 -27.02
N ASP A 81 2.42 -66.74 -28.25
CA ASP A 81 3.21 -65.91 -29.19
C ASP A 81 2.45 -64.63 -29.57
N VAL A 82 1.15 -64.73 -29.91
CA VAL A 82 0.31 -63.55 -30.19
C VAL A 82 0.18 -62.64 -28.97
N HIS A 83 0.07 -63.22 -27.77
CA HIS A 83 0.03 -62.43 -26.54
C HIS A 83 1.34 -61.66 -26.33
N ALA A 84 2.48 -62.31 -26.53
CA ALA A 84 3.78 -61.67 -26.45
C ALA A 84 3.93 -60.53 -27.48
N ASP A 85 3.46 -60.72 -28.71
CA ASP A 85 3.47 -59.69 -29.75
C ASP A 85 2.61 -58.48 -29.36
N ILE A 86 1.41 -58.71 -28.79
CA ILE A 86 0.53 -57.64 -28.30
C ILE A 86 1.18 -56.87 -27.15
N GLU A 87 1.80 -57.57 -26.20
CA GLU A 87 2.51 -56.94 -25.08
C GLU A 87 3.67 -56.09 -25.57
N GLN A 88 4.46 -56.60 -26.54
CA GLN A 88 5.55 -55.86 -27.17
C GLN A 88 5.05 -54.64 -27.94
N MET A 89 3.93 -54.77 -28.66
CA MET A 89 3.31 -53.65 -29.36
C MET A 89 2.80 -52.58 -28.39
N SER A 90 2.16 -52.98 -27.29
CA SER A 90 1.72 -52.06 -26.23
C SER A 90 2.91 -51.30 -25.62
N LYS A 91 4.01 -52.01 -25.35
CA LYS A 91 5.27 -51.40 -24.88
C LYS A 91 5.84 -50.41 -25.92
N CYS A 92 5.84 -50.77 -27.20
CA CYS A 92 6.31 -49.89 -28.26
C CYS A 92 5.44 -48.62 -28.39
N CYS A 93 4.11 -48.77 -28.34
CA CYS A 93 3.17 -47.65 -28.39
C CYS A 93 3.34 -46.69 -27.20
N THR A 94 3.53 -47.24 -25.99
CA THR A 94 3.75 -46.41 -24.79
C THR A 94 5.10 -45.68 -24.85
N GLU A 95 6.16 -46.35 -25.31
CA GLU A 95 7.46 -45.72 -25.49
C GLU A 95 7.43 -44.63 -26.58
N MET A 96 6.79 -44.89 -27.72
CA MET A 96 6.62 -43.91 -28.80
C MET A 96 5.80 -42.70 -28.33
N THR A 97 4.74 -42.92 -27.58
CA THR A 97 3.91 -41.84 -27.00
C THR A 97 4.73 -40.99 -26.03
N SER A 98 5.55 -41.61 -25.18
CA SER A 98 6.44 -40.91 -24.26
C SER A 98 7.48 -40.06 -25.00
N ARG A 99 8.13 -40.62 -26.03
CA ARG A 99 9.09 -39.90 -26.88
C ARG A 99 8.44 -38.73 -27.60
N LEU A 100 7.23 -38.91 -28.14
CA LEU A 100 6.48 -37.86 -28.83
C LEU A 100 6.12 -36.73 -27.87
N LYS A 101 5.68 -37.06 -26.65
CA LYS A 101 5.39 -36.05 -25.60
C LYS A 101 6.64 -35.26 -25.23
N SER A 102 7.76 -35.93 -24.97
CA SER A 102 9.05 -35.28 -24.66
C SER A 102 9.52 -34.37 -25.80
N ALA A 103 9.45 -34.84 -27.05
CA ALA A 103 9.80 -34.03 -28.21
C ALA A 103 8.87 -32.82 -28.37
N ARG A 104 7.57 -32.97 -28.11
CA ARG A 104 6.60 -31.87 -28.13
C ARG A 104 6.93 -30.82 -27.08
N ASP A 105 7.22 -31.24 -25.85
CA ASP A 105 7.54 -30.33 -24.74
C ASP A 105 8.83 -29.56 -25.02
N GLN A 106 9.88 -30.25 -25.49
CA GLN A 106 11.14 -29.60 -25.92
C GLN A 106 10.94 -28.63 -27.08
N THR A 107 10.11 -29.01 -28.07
CA THR A 107 9.80 -28.14 -29.23
C THR A 107 9.03 -26.90 -28.78
N SER A 108 8.07 -27.05 -27.86
CA SER A 108 7.32 -25.93 -27.27
C SER A 108 8.24 -24.96 -26.54
N ASP A 109 9.17 -25.47 -25.73
CA ASP A 109 10.17 -24.65 -25.03
C ASP A 109 11.09 -23.91 -26.00
N LEU A 110 11.53 -24.59 -27.06
CA LEU A 110 12.36 -23.99 -28.11
C LEU A 110 11.60 -22.87 -28.84
N ILE A 111 10.32 -23.09 -29.18
CA ILE A 111 9.46 -22.07 -29.80
C ILE A 111 9.28 -20.87 -28.86
N SER A 112 9.04 -21.10 -27.58
CA SER A 112 8.93 -20.04 -26.56
C SER A 112 10.22 -19.22 -26.45
N LYS A 113 11.39 -19.87 -26.40
CA LYS A 113 12.68 -19.18 -26.39
C LYS A 113 12.94 -18.41 -27.69
N THR A 114 12.62 -19.01 -28.84
CA THR A 114 12.81 -18.40 -30.15
C THR A 114 11.93 -17.16 -30.32
N THR A 115 10.66 -17.22 -29.92
CA THR A 115 9.74 -16.07 -29.99
C THR A 115 10.16 -14.94 -29.05
N LYS A 116 10.63 -15.25 -27.84
CA LYS A 116 11.23 -14.26 -26.93
C LYS A 116 12.44 -13.58 -27.55
N LEU A 117 13.42 -14.34 -28.05
CA LEU A 117 14.62 -13.80 -28.70
C LEU A 117 14.27 -12.98 -29.95
N GLN A 118 13.27 -13.41 -30.73
CA GLN A 118 12.81 -12.68 -31.90
C GLN A 118 12.18 -11.34 -31.53
N SER A 119 11.33 -11.30 -30.49
CA SER A 119 10.78 -10.03 -29.98
C SER A 119 11.85 -9.09 -29.43
N GLU A 120 12.86 -9.64 -28.74
CA GLU A 120 13.97 -8.86 -28.23
C GLU A 120 14.86 -8.32 -29.35
N SER A 121 15.14 -9.14 -30.36
CA SER A 121 15.87 -8.73 -31.56
C SER A 121 15.15 -7.60 -32.31
N GLN A 122 13.83 -7.71 -32.52
CA GLN A 122 13.03 -6.63 -33.13
C GLN A 122 13.09 -5.34 -32.31
N ARG A 123 13.03 -5.44 -30.98
CA ARG A 123 13.12 -4.27 -30.09
C ARG A 123 14.50 -3.61 -30.17
N ILE A 124 15.57 -4.41 -30.20
CA ILE A 124 16.94 -3.89 -30.36
C ILE A 124 17.11 -3.23 -31.72
N GLN A 125 16.61 -3.87 -32.79
CA GLN A 125 16.65 -3.31 -34.14
C GLN A 125 15.88 -1.99 -34.24
N MET A 126 14.71 -1.89 -33.63
CA MET A 126 13.98 -0.63 -33.56
C MET A 126 14.79 0.44 -32.81
N LYS A 127 15.44 0.09 -31.70
CA LYS A 127 16.31 1.01 -30.96
C LYS A 127 17.51 1.46 -31.79
N GLU A 128 18.11 0.56 -32.57
CA GLU A 128 19.20 0.89 -33.48
C GLU A 128 18.75 1.88 -34.54
N VAL A 129 17.59 1.65 -35.18
CA VAL A 129 17.01 2.58 -36.16
C VAL A 129 16.75 3.95 -35.53
N VAL A 130 16.13 4.00 -34.35
CA VAL A 130 15.85 5.25 -33.65
C VAL A 130 17.13 5.97 -33.22
N ALA A 131 18.13 5.24 -32.72
CA ALA A 131 19.42 5.82 -32.34
C ALA A 131 20.17 6.35 -33.57
N GLY A 132 20.13 5.65 -34.70
CA GLY A 132 20.70 6.09 -35.97
C GLY A 132 20.06 7.39 -36.46
N GLU A 133 18.72 7.45 -36.43
CA GLU A 133 17.97 8.66 -36.82
C GLU A 133 18.20 9.83 -35.84
N PHE A 134 18.35 9.54 -34.55
CA PHE A 134 18.67 10.55 -33.56
C PHE A 134 20.07 11.12 -33.76
N ILE A 135 21.07 10.27 -34.00
CA ILE A 135 22.44 10.69 -34.28
C ILE A 135 22.49 11.52 -35.56
N SER A 136 21.86 11.06 -36.64
CA SER A 136 21.84 11.80 -37.92
C SER A 136 21.18 13.18 -37.76
N ARG A 137 20.13 13.28 -36.93
CA ARG A 137 19.36 14.50 -36.76
C ARG A 137 19.97 15.50 -35.77
N PHE A 138 20.65 15.04 -34.71
CA PHE A 138 21.12 15.90 -33.62
C PHE A 138 22.65 15.98 -33.47
N GLN A 139 23.42 15.24 -34.28
CA GLN A 139 24.87 15.28 -34.25
C GLN A 139 25.43 15.72 -35.62
N LEU A 140 26.50 16.52 -35.59
CA LEU A 140 27.25 16.87 -36.78
C LEU A 140 28.11 15.68 -37.22
N THR A 141 28.21 15.45 -38.52
CA THR A 141 29.15 14.47 -39.04
C THR A 141 30.60 14.94 -38.83
N PRO A 142 31.60 14.04 -38.82
CA PRO A 142 32.99 14.43 -38.68
C PRO A 142 33.45 15.39 -39.81
N GLU A 143 32.90 15.26 -41.02
CA GLU A 143 33.17 16.15 -42.15
C GLU A 143 32.60 17.56 -41.92
N GLU A 144 31.35 17.66 -41.45
CA GLU A 144 30.73 18.94 -41.09
C GLU A 144 31.49 19.63 -39.95
N THR A 145 31.92 18.83 -38.96
CA THR A 145 32.74 19.31 -37.84
C THR A 145 34.10 19.81 -38.33
N GLN A 146 34.71 19.14 -39.31
CA GLN A 146 35.98 19.54 -39.91
C GLN A 146 35.84 20.81 -40.76
N ALA A 147 34.73 20.94 -41.51
CA ALA A 147 34.42 22.15 -42.26
C ALA A 147 34.28 23.38 -41.33
N LEU A 148 33.63 23.21 -40.17
CA LEU A 148 33.50 24.26 -39.15
C LEU A 148 34.80 24.57 -38.41
N LYS A 149 35.68 23.56 -38.24
CA LYS A 149 36.99 23.68 -37.56
C LYS A 149 38.14 24.10 -38.49
N GLY A 150 37.86 24.53 -39.72
CA GLY A 150 38.86 24.83 -40.76
C GLY A 150 40.12 25.57 -40.27
N THR A 151 41.21 25.49 -41.03
CA THR A 151 42.47 26.17 -40.69
C THR A 151 42.24 27.66 -40.49
N LYS A 152 42.74 28.23 -39.39
CA LYS A 152 42.50 29.63 -38.95
C LYS A 152 42.73 30.72 -40.02
N ASN A 153 43.41 30.41 -41.14
CA ASN A 153 43.73 31.31 -42.24
C ASN A 153 43.33 30.75 -43.64
N GLY A 154 42.47 29.73 -43.74
CA GLY A 154 42.00 29.17 -45.02
C GLY A 154 40.83 29.97 -45.63
N PRO A 155 40.60 29.88 -46.95
CA PRO A 155 39.43 30.51 -47.58
C PRO A 155 38.14 29.84 -47.08
N ILE A 156 37.12 30.65 -46.78
CA ILE A 156 35.80 30.16 -46.37
C ILE A 156 35.14 29.50 -47.58
N THR A 157 34.92 28.20 -47.50
CA THR A 157 34.29 27.40 -48.57
C THR A 157 32.77 27.35 -48.41
N GLU A 158 32.06 26.96 -49.47
CA GLU A 158 30.60 26.76 -49.44
C GLU A 158 30.18 25.69 -48.41
N ASP A 159 31.01 24.67 -48.23
CA ASP A 159 30.84 23.60 -47.23
C ASP A 159 30.75 24.15 -45.79
N PHE A 160 31.45 25.25 -45.48
CA PHE A 160 31.36 25.91 -44.17
C PHE A 160 29.96 26.47 -43.93
N PHE A 161 29.36 27.13 -44.93
CA PHE A 161 28.02 27.69 -44.81
C PHE A 161 26.94 26.60 -44.77
N GLN A 162 27.14 25.48 -45.47
CA GLN A 162 26.26 24.31 -45.36
C GLN A 162 26.31 23.71 -43.95
N ALA A 163 27.51 23.50 -43.40
CA ALA A 163 27.67 23.01 -42.02
C ALA A 163 27.11 23.99 -40.98
N LEU A 164 27.27 25.30 -41.18
CA LEU A 164 26.67 26.33 -40.31
C LEU A 164 25.12 26.32 -40.39
N GLY A 165 24.56 26.09 -41.58
CA GLY A 165 23.14 25.87 -41.79
C GLY A 165 22.64 24.65 -41.00
N ARG A 166 23.37 23.53 -41.09
CA ARG A 166 23.09 22.32 -40.32
C ARG A 166 23.12 22.54 -38.80
N VAL A 167 24.12 23.27 -38.29
CA VAL A 167 24.19 23.65 -36.86
C VAL A 167 22.94 24.42 -36.42
N ARG A 168 22.47 25.35 -37.25
CA ARG A 168 21.26 26.15 -36.94
C ARG A 168 20.00 25.29 -36.91
N GLU A 169 19.88 24.32 -37.81
CA GLU A 169 18.79 23.34 -37.81
C GLU A 169 18.81 22.47 -36.54
N ILE A 170 19.96 21.90 -36.20
CA ILE A 170 20.15 21.10 -34.97
C ILE A 170 19.78 21.93 -33.74
N HIS A 171 20.22 23.20 -33.68
CA HIS A 171 19.89 24.09 -32.59
C HIS A 171 18.38 24.35 -32.47
N ASN A 172 17.68 24.54 -33.59
CA ASN A 172 16.21 24.69 -33.59
C ASN A 172 15.50 23.41 -33.15
N ASP A 173 15.95 22.24 -33.61
CA ASP A 173 15.39 20.95 -33.23
C ASP A 173 15.61 20.67 -31.72
N CYS A 174 16.78 21.01 -31.17
CA CYS A 174 17.05 20.93 -29.72
C CYS A 174 16.14 21.85 -28.90
N LYS A 175 15.82 23.04 -29.41
CA LYS A 175 14.89 23.96 -28.73
C LYS A 175 13.48 23.36 -28.63
N VAL A 176 13.00 22.73 -29.70
CA VAL A 176 11.71 22.02 -29.69
C VAL A 176 11.75 20.83 -28.72
N LEU A 177 12.84 20.06 -28.73
CA LEU A 177 13.01 18.93 -27.81
C LEU A 177 13.00 19.37 -26.33
N LEU A 178 13.70 20.45 -25.99
CA LEU A 178 13.71 21.04 -24.65
C LEU A 178 12.31 21.48 -24.22
N GLN A 179 11.56 22.14 -25.11
CA GLN A 179 10.19 22.57 -24.84
C GLN A 179 9.25 21.36 -24.60
N ILE A 180 9.43 20.27 -25.35
CA ILE A 180 8.69 19.03 -25.12
C ILE A 180 9.08 18.44 -23.75
N MET A 181 10.36 18.41 -23.40
CA MET A 181 10.82 17.91 -22.10
C MET A 181 10.25 18.72 -20.93
N GLU A 182 10.21 20.05 -21.03
CA GLU A 182 9.58 20.94 -20.04
C GLU A 182 8.08 20.65 -19.92
N THR A 183 7.36 20.54 -21.04
CA THR A 183 5.94 20.19 -21.00
C THR A 183 5.70 18.80 -20.39
N MET A 184 6.60 17.84 -20.63
CA MET A 184 6.47 16.48 -20.10
C MET A 184 6.76 16.42 -18.59
N ALA A 185 7.71 17.23 -18.11
CA ALA A 185 7.95 17.43 -16.68
C ALA A 185 6.72 18.05 -16.00
N LEU A 186 6.11 19.08 -16.61
CA LEU A 186 4.87 19.69 -16.11
C LEU A 186 3.69 18.70 -16.08
N HIS A 187 3.55 17.83 -17.08
CA HIS A 187 2.52 16.78 -17.05
C HIS A 187 2.78 15.73 -15.97
N LEU A 188 4.04 15.36 -15.71
CA LEU A 188 4.40 14.51 -14.57
C LEU A 188 4.00 15.19 -13.26
N GLU A 189 4.48 16.42 -13.02
CA GLU A 189 4.18 17.21 -11.83
C GLU A 189 2.67 17.38 -11.60
N SER A 190 1.91 17.73 -12.65
CA SER A 190 0.44 17.87 -12.58
C SER A 190 -0.27 16.54 -12.31
N SER A 191 0.24 15.42 -12.84
CA SER A 191 -0.29 14.09 -12.56
C SER A 191 0.02 13.63 -11.13
N TYR A 192 1.20 13.98 -10.61
CA TYR A 192 1.59 13.66 -9.23
C TYR A 192 0.79 14.48 -8.23
N GLU A 193 0.64 15.78 -8.46
CA GLU A 193 -0.17 16.66 -7.62
C GLU A 193 -1.60 16.15 -7.52
N LYS A 194 -2.22 15.72 -8.64
CA LYS A 194 -3.55 15.10 -8.66
C LYS A 194 -3.65 13.76 -7.93
N SER A 195 -2.60 12.95 -7.94
CA SER A 195 -2.60 11.66 -7.23
C SER A 195 -2.45 11.81 -5.72
N LEU A 196 -1.87 12.93 -5.25
CA LEU A 196 -1.58 13.21 -3.85
C LEU A 196 -2.64 14.11 -3.17
N THR A 197 -3.43 14.85 -3.94
CA THR A 197 -4.45 15.80 -3.43
C THR A 197 -5.90 15.30 -3.50
N GLY A 198 -6.13 14.08 -3.99
CA GLY A 198 -7.47 13.50 -3.99
C GLY A 198 -7.92 13.12 -2.58
N ASP A 199 -9.04 13.67 -2.11
CA ASP A 199 -9.83 13.20 -0.97
C ASP A 199 -10.41 11.79 -1.27
N LEU A 200 -9.55 10.80 -1.47
CA LEU A 200 -9.93 9.42 -1.68
C LEU A 200 -9.81 8.68 -0.35
N PRO A 201 -10.93 8.17 0.20
CA PRO A 201 -10.96 7.41 1.45
C PRO A 201 -10.17 6.10 1.39
N ASP A 202 -9.81 5.65 0.18
CA ASP A 202 -9.02 4.45 -0.06
C ASP A 202 -7.83 4.80 -0.95
N ILE A 203 -6.62 4.53 -0.46
CA ILE A 203 -5.42 4.51 -1.30
C ILE A 203 -5.61 3.36 -2.28
N SER A 204 -6.03 3.71 -3.50
CA SER A 204 -6.15 2.76 -4.60
C SER A 204 -4.84 2.01 -4.77
N SER A 205 -4.90 0.70 -5.02
CA SER A 205 -3.74 -0.15 -5.27
C SER A 205 -2.79 0.38 -6.35
N LEU A 206 -3.28 1.29 -7.21
CA LEU A 206 -2.48 2.06 -8.17
C LEU A 206 -1.45 2.99 -7.53
N VAL A 207 -1.80 3.69 -6.44
CA VAL A 207 -0.92 4.66 -5.75
C VAL A 207 0.22 3.91 -5.05
N SER A 208 -0.07 2.80 -4.36
CA SER A 208 0.97 1.95 -3.77
C SER A 208 1.92 1.38 -4.83
N ARG A 209 1.40 1.08 -6.04
CA ARG A 209 2.21 0.59 -7.16
C ARG A 209 3.05 1.69 -7.83
N ALA A 210 2.53 2.91 -7.88
CA ALA A 210 3.26 4.08 -8.36
C ALA A 210 4.41 4.46 -7.41
N MET A 211 4.16 4.46 -6.10
CA MET A 211 5.19 4.71 -5.08
C MET A 211 6.31 3.66 -5.12
N ALA A 212 5.96 2.38 -5.32
CA ALA A 212 6.96 1.32 -5.51
C ALA A 212 7.83 1.50 -6.75
N ALA A 213 7.26 2.01 -7.85
CA ALA A 213 8.03 2.29 -9.07
C ALA A 213 8.96 3.51 -8.94
N LEU A 214 8.71 4.39 -7.96
CA LEU A 214 9.51 5.58 -7.68
C LEU A 214 10.62 5.32 -6.64
N GLN A 215 10.62 4.17 -5.97
CA GLN A 215 11.58 3.81 -4.91
C GLN A 215 13.04 3.87 -5.38
N ASP A 216 13.32 3.56 -6.65
CA ASP A 216 14.67 3.53 -7.21
C ASP A 216 15.21 4.93 -7.60
N ARG A 217 14.42 5.99 -7.40
CA ARG A 217 14.80 7.37 -7.76
C ARG A 217 14.73 8.30 -6.54
N PRO A 218 15.80 8.42 -5.74
CA PRO A 218 15.80 9.17 -4.49
C PRO A 218 15.48 10.67 -4.64
N VAL A 219 15.72 11.26 -5.82
CA VAL A 219 15.35 12.66 -6.13
C VAL A 219 13.83 12.84 -6.27
N LEU A 220 13.08 11.76 -6.51
CA LEU A 220 11.63 11.73 -6.71
C LEU A 220 10.92 10.89 -5.62
N TYR A 221 11.61 10.53 -4.55
CA TYR A 221 11.05 9.72 -3.48
C TYR A 221 10.29 10.62 -2.50
N THR A 222 9.00 10.80 -2.78
CA THR A 222 8.18 11.90 -2.23
C THR A 222 7.40 11.53 -0.95
N LEU A 223 8.02 10.84 0.01
CA LEU A 223 7.32 10.54 1.28
C LEU A 223 7.09 11.80 2.11
N ASP A 224 7.97 12.80 1.99
CA ASP A 224 7.85 14.07 2.70
C ASP A 224 6.72 14.95 2.12
N GLU A 225 6.62 15.01 0.79
CA GLU A 225 5.51 15.69 0.12
C GLU A 225 4.18 14.97 0.37
N TYR A 226 4.17 13.64 0.41
CA TYR A 226 3.00 12.88 0.85
C TYR A 226 2.59 13.26 2.28
N GLY A 227 3.55 13.29 3.21
CA GLY A 227 3.32 13.71 4.59
C GLY A 227 2.75 15.13 4.67
N THR A 228 3.26 16.06 3.85
CA THR A 228 2.81 17.45 3.78
C THR A 228 1.38 17.58 3.23
N ALA A 229 1.06 16.85 2.15
CA ALA A 229 -0.28 16.83 1.56
C ALA A 229 -1.31 16.26 2.55
N ARG A 230 -0.99 15.12 3.19
CA ARG A 230 -1.85 14.51 4.21
C ARG A 230 -2.01 15.40 5.43
N ARG A 231 -0.94 16.01 5.95
CA ARG A 231 -1.02 16.99 7.05
C ARG A 231 -2.03 18.09 6.73
N THR A 232 -1.96 18.66 5.52
CA THR A 232 -2.86 19.73 5.09
C THR A 232 -4.32 19.26 5.07
N ALA A 233 -4.56 18.04 4.56
CA ALA A 233 -5.88 17.43 4.55
C ALA A 233 -6.41 17.17 5.98
N VAL A 234 -5.60 16.60 6.87
CA VAL A 234 -6.00 16.32 8.26
C VAL A 234 -6.30 17.61 9.02
N VAL A 235 -5.48 18.65 8.88
CA VAL A 235 -5.74 19.97 9.50
C VAL A 235 -7.04 20.56 8.99
N ARG A 236 -7.30 20.49 7.68
CA ARG A 236 -8.56 20.96 7.09
C ARG A 236 -9.75 20.18 7.64
N CYS A 237 -9.67 18.85 7.69
CA CYS A 237 -10.71 18.00 8.25
C CYS A 237 -10.96 18.28 9.74
N PHE A 238 -9.92 18.62 10.51
CA PHE A 238 -10.06 19.02 11.90
C PHE A 238 -10.82 20.34 12.03
N ILE A 239 -10.45 21.35 11.23
CA ILE A 239 -11.16 22.64 11.19
C ILE A 239 -12.63 22.45 10.77
N ASP A 240 -12.88 21.61 9.76
CA ASP A 240 -14.25 21.28 9.34
C ASP A 240 -15.01 20.56 10.47
N ALA A 241 -14.38 19.66 11.23
CA ALA A 241 -15.01 19.02 12.38
C ALA A 241 -15.32 20.00 13.52
N LEU A 242 -14.44 20.99 13.76
CA LEU A 242 -14.65 22.05 14.74
C LEU A 242 -15.81 22.96 14.35
N THR A 243 -15.84 23.42 13.09
CA THR A 243 -16.69 24.54 12.64
C THR A 243 -17.97 24.10 11.91
N ARG A 244 -17.94 22.99 11.18
CA ARG A 244 -19.04 22.49 10.32
C ARG A 244 -19.61 21.14 10.76
N GLY A 245 -18.82 20.35 11.48
CA GLY A 245 -19.19 18.99 11.85
C GLY A 245 -18.96 18.00 10.71
N GLY A 246 -19.53 16.79 10.84
CA GLY A 246 -19.39 15.74 9.83
C GLY A 246 -20.21 15.97 8.57
N PRO A 247 -20.10 15.07 7.56
CA PRO A 247 -20.83 15.17 6.30
C PRO A 247 -22.34 15.31 6.54
N GLY A 248 -22.94 16.41 6.08
CA GLY A 248 -24.36 16.72 6.33
C GLY A 248 -24.66 17.39 7.68
N GLY A 249 -23.64 17.88 8.40
CA GLY A 249 -23.78 18.55 9.70
C GLY A 249 -23.89 17.59 10.89
N THR A 250 -23.59 16.31 10.68
CA THR A 250 -23.61 15.25 11.69
C THR A 250 -22.31 14.45 11.65
N PRO A 251 -21.59 14.27 12.78
CA PRO A 251 -21.85 14.89 14.09
C PRO A 251 -21.78 16.41 14.04
N ARG A 252 -22.45 17.08 14.99
CA ARG A 252 -22.51 18.54 15.04
C ARG A 252 -21.11 19.14 15.25
N PRO A 253 -20.87 20.40 14.81
CA PRO A 253 -19.62 21.10 15.06
C PRO A 253 -19.18 21.01 16.52
N ILE A 254 -17.91 20.67 16.76
CA ILE A 254 -17.37 20.52 18.12
C ILE A 254 -17.39 21.88 18.87
N GLU A 255 -17.26 23.01 18.15
CA GLU A 255 -17.34 24.36 18.72
C GLU A 255 -18.66 24.66 19.44
N LEU A 256 -19.75 23.96 19.12
CA LEU A 256 -21.03 24.11 19.83
C LEU A 256 -20.93 23.72 21.32
N HIS A 257 -19.96 22.88 21.67
CA HIS A 257 -19.69 22.45 23.05
C HIS A 257 -18.63 23.31 23.76
N SER A 258 -18.16 24.40 23.14
CA SER A 258 -17.11 25.29 23.71
C SER A 258 -17.42 25.87 25.10
N HIS A 259 -18.70 25.94 25.47
CA HIS A 259 -19.15 26.37 26.81
C HIS A 259 -18.83 25.36 27.93
N ASP A 260 -18.56 24.10 27.57
CA ASP A 260 -18.14 23.05 28.49
C ASP A 260 -16.71 22.61 28.11
N PRO A 261 -15.67 23.16 28.78
CA PRO A 261 -14.28 22.97 28.37
C PRO A 261 -13.81 21.51 28.47
N VAL A 262 -14.33 20.72 29.42
CA VAL A 262 -13.95 19.31 29.56
C VAL A 262 -14.52 18.49 28.40
N ARG A 263 -15.78 18.73 28.05
CA ARG A 263 -16.41 18.08 26.91
C ARG A 263 -15.82 18.54 25.59
N TYR A 264 -15.54 19.83 25.44
CA TYR A 264 -14.95 20.41 24.24
C TYR A 264 -13.58 19.80 23.93
N VAL A 265 -12.69 19.74 24.92
CA VAL A 265 -11.38 19.10 24.78
C VAL A 265 -11.54 17.58 24.60
N GLY A 266 -12.49 16.94 25.28
CA GLY A 266 -12.79 15.52 25.12
C GLY A 266 -13.21 15.15 23.70
N ASP A 267 -14.09 15.94 23.08
CA ASP A 267 -14.57 15.74 21.71
C ASP A 267 -13.42 15.96 20.69
N MET A 268 -12.56 16.96 20.92
CA MET A 268 -11.36 17.19 20.10
C MET A 268 -10.37 16.02 20.17
N LEU A 269 -10.08 15.51 21.37
CA LEU A 269 -9.18 14.38 21.57
C LEU A 269 -9.74 13.09 20.99
N ALA A 270 -11.05 12.86 21.08
CA ALA A 270 -11.72 11.73 20.46
C ALA A 270 -11.60 11.77 18.93
N TRP A 271 -11.79 12.96 18.33
CA TRP A 271 -11.59 13.15 16.89
C TRP A 271 -10.14 12.88 16.48
N LEU A 272 -9.16 13.45 17.22
CA LEU A 272 -7.74 13.24 16.98
C LEU A 272 -7.36 11.76 17.05
N HIS A 273 -7.82 11.05 18.08
CA HIS A 273 -7.57 9.63 18.23
C HIS A 273 -8.07 8.83 17.01
N GLN A 274 -9.27 9.14 16.52
CA GLN A 274 -9.83 8.50 15.33
C GLN A 274 -9.03 8.85 14.07
N ALA A 275 -8.67 10.12 13.88
CA ALA A 275 -7.92 10.59 12.72
C ALA A 275 -6.53 9.95 12.64
N ILE A 276 -5.81 9.87 13.76
CA ILE A 276 -4.48 9.24 13.85
C ILE A 276 -4.58 7.74 13.50
N ALA A 277 -5.60 7.05 14.00
CA ALA A 277 -5.82 5.64 13.69
C ALA A 277 -6.05 5.43 12.17
N SER A 278 -6.87 6.27 11.54
CA SER A 278 -7.10 6.20 10.09
C SER A 278 -5.85 6.54 9.26
N GLU A 279 -5.08 7.57 9.63
CA GLU A 279 -3.85 7.92 8.90
C GLU A 279 -2.79 6.82 9.02
N LYS A 280 -2.69 6.16 10.18
CA LYS A 280 -1.80 5.03 10.36
C LYS A 280 -2.16 3.87 9.45
N GLU A 281 -3.46 3.53 9.34
CA GLU A 281 -3.92 2.46 8.46
C GLU A 281 -3.66 2.78 6.97
N LEU A 282 -3.92 4.03 6.57
CA LEU A 282 -3.61 4.55 5.23
C LEU A 282 -2.12 4.47 4.92
N LEU A 283 -1.26 4.99 5.80
CA LEU A 283 0.20 4.95 5.65
C LEU A 283 0.69 3.50 5.56
N HIS A 284 0.21 2.62 6.44
CA HIS A 284 0.57 1.21 6.43
C HIS A 284 0.18 0.51 5.11
N SER A 285 -0.99 0.84 4.55
CA SER A 285 -1.44 0.34 3.24
C SER A 285 -0.58 0.85 2.07
N LEU A 286 -0.12 2.10 2.13
CA LEU A 286 0.78 2.69 1.14
C LEU A 286 2.16 2.03 1.16
N LEU A 287 2.71 1.81 2.37
CA LEU A 287 4.06 1.27 2.58
C LEU A 287 4.14 -0.25 2.34
N ARG A 288 3.02 -0.97 2.36
CA ARG A 288 2.95 -2.44 2.25
C ARG A 288 3.72 -3.06 1.08
N ASN A 289 3.87 -2.33 -0.04
CA ASN A 289 4.54 -2.81 -1.25
C ASN A 289 5.95 -2.22 -1.43
N LEU A 290 6.45 -1.41 -0.48
CA LEU A 290 7.79 -0.82 -0.52
C LEU A 290 8.80 -1.73 0.17
N SER A 291 9.95 -1.95 -0.47
CA SER A 291 10.94 -2.94 -0.03
C SER A 291 11.90 -2.45 1.08
N ALA A 292 11.86 -1.17 1.45
CA ALA A 292 12.86 -0.53 2.34
C ALA A 292 12.25 0.41 3.39
N CYS A 293 11.06 0.11 3.92
CA CYS A 293 10.43 0.94 4.95
C CYS A 293 10.49 0.27 6.33
N ASP A 294 11.22 0.89 7.25
CA ASP A 294 11.29 0.47 8.66
C ASP A 294 10.16 1.13 9.48
N GLN A 295 9.85 0.53 10.64
CA GLN A 295 8.84 1.06 11.58
C GLN A 295 9.15 2.48 12.08
N GLU A 296 10.43 2.86 12.12
CA GLU A 296 10.88 4.21 12.49
C GLU A 296 10.39 5.24 11.46
N MET A 297 10.53 4.95 10.17
CA MET A 297 10.10 5.82 9.06
C MET A 297 8.57 6.00 9.05
N GLU A 298 7.82 4.90 9.25
CA GLU A 298 6.34 4.98 9.38
C GLU A 298 5.94 5.91 10.53
N ARG A 299 6.67 5.84 11.65
CA ARG A 299 6.41 6.66 12.83
C ARG A 299 6.80 8.13 12.63
N GLU A 300 7.91 8.42 11.95
CA GLU A 300 8.32 9.78 11.59
C GLU A 300 7.30 10.45 10.66
N ILE A 301 6.83 9.75 9.63
CA ILE A 301 5.84 10.29 8.69
C ILE A 301 4.49 10.49 9.37
N LEU A 302 4.06 9.56 10.23
CA LEU A 302 2.83 9.73 10.99
C LEU A 302 2.92 10.93 11.96
N SER A 303 4.09 11.14 12.59
CA SER A 303 4.37 12.34 13.39
C SER A 303 4.27 13.60 12.53
N HIS A 304 4.87 13.59 11.34
CA HIS A 304 4.82 14.70 10.38
C HIS A 304 3.37 15.04 9.98
N ILE A 305 2.53 14.04 9.67
CA ILE A 305 1.12 14.23 9.31
C ILE A 305 0.31 14.85 10.46
N THR A 306 0.55 14.40 11.69
CA THR A 306 -0.29 14.75 12.86
C THR A 306 0.14 16.04 13.56
N GLU A 307 1.37 16.51 13.31
CA GLU A 307 1.93 17.72 13.93
C GLU A 307 1.03 18.95 13.80
N GLY A 308 0.43 19.15 12.62
CA GLY A 308 -0.39 20.33 12.33
C GLY A 308 -1.64 20.45 13.21
N VAL A 309 -2.15 19.32 13.72
CA VAL A 309 -3.36 19.25 14.54
C VAL A 309 -3.04 19.29 16.04
N CYS A 310 -1.78 19.06 16.40
CA CYS A 310 -1.28 19.15 17.77
C CYS A 310 -0.89 20.58 18.16
N ARG A 311 -0.65 21.48 17.19
CA ARG A 311 -0.31 22.90 17.44
C ARG A 311 -1.30 23.62 18.37
N PRO A 312 -2.63 23.50 18.22
CA PRO A 312 -3.59 24.12 19.14
C PRO A 312 -3.51 23.59 20.60
N PHE A 313 -2.98 22.39 20.81
CA PHE A 313 -2.82 21.77 22.13
C PHE A 313 -1.43 21.95 22.72
N LYS A 314 -0.47 22.41 21.92
CA LYS A 314 0.91 22.64 22.34
C LYS A 314 0.98 23.97 23.06
N ILE A 315 0.56 23.99 24.32
CA ILE A 315 0.85 25.10 25.22
C ILE A 315 2.35 25.07 25.47
N GLU A 316 3.10 25.95 24.80
CA GLU A 316 4.50 26.15 25.11
C GLU A 316 4.61 26.80 26.48
N LEU A 317 5.28 26.13 27.42
CA LEU A 317 5.52 26.69 28.73
C LEU A 317 6.58 27.80 28.65
N PRO A 318 6.47 28.85 29.49
CA PRO A 318 7.50 29.87 29.58
C PRO A 318 8.85 29.24 29.91
N PRO A 319 9.93 29.63 29.22
CA PRO A 319 11.27 29.20 29.59
C PRO A 319 11.63 29.69 31.01
N PRO A 320 12.56 29.03 31.71
CA PRO A 320 12.89 29.33 33.11
C PRO A 320 13.46 30.73 33.34
N ASN A 321 13.93 31.40 32.28
CA ASN A 321 14.39 32.79 32.30
C ASN A 321 13.25 33.80 32.08
N LEU A 322 12.00 33.34 31.94
CA LEU A 322 10.81 34.14 31.63
C LEU A 322 10.95 34.99 30.35
N SER A 323 11.84 34.58 29.43
CA SER A 323 11.92 35.17 28.10
C SER A 323 10.74 34.71 27.24
N PRO A 324 10.42 35.43 26.15
CA PRO A 324 9.40 34.98 25.21
C PRO A 324 9.69 33.58 24.65
N THR A 325 8.65 32.82 24.33
CA THR A 325 8.82 31.48 23.74
C THR A 325 9.37 31.56 22.31
N GLU A 326 9.93 30.45 21.84
CA GLU A 326 10.44 30.32 20.48
C GLU A 326 9.31 30.53 19.45
N SER A 327 8.12 29.97 19.68
CA SER A 327 6.97 30.21 18.80
C SER A 327 6.57 31.68 18.70
N LEU A 328 6.63 32.46 19.79
CA LEU A 328 6.36 33.90 19.74
C LEU A 328 7.43 34.60 18.89
N THR A 329 8.69 34.25 19.10
CA THR A 329 9.83 34.84 18.38
C THR A 329 9.78 34.56 16.88
N GLU A 330 9.49 33.32 16.48
CA GLU A 330 9.32 32.93 15.08
C GLU A 330 8.12 33.64 14.43
N THR A 331 6.97 33.67 15.11
CA THR A 331 5.76 34.30 14.57
C THR A 331 5.97 35.81 14.38
N MET A 332 6.66 36.48 15.30
CA MET A 332 7.01 37.89 15.15
C MET A 332 8.04 38.12 14.04
N GLY A 333 8.96 37.17 13.81
CA GLY A 333 9.85 37.17 12.65
C GLY A 333 9.09 37.12 11.32
N LEU A 334 8.12 36.20 11.20
CA LEU A 334 7.26 36.11 10.03
C LEU A 334 6.42 37.37 9.82
N LEU A 335 5.88 37.95 10.90
CA LEU A 335 5.13 39.21 10.82
C LEU A 335 6.02 40.35 10.29
N LYS A 336 7.28 40.40 10.74
CA LYS A 336 8.28 41.36 10.24
C LYS A 336 8.48 41.23 8.72
N ASP A 337 8.61 40.00 8.22
CA ASP A 337 8.79 39.73 6.79
C ASP A 337 7.55 40.13 5.98
N VAL A 338 6.34 39.85 6.49
CA VAL A 338 5.07 40.24 5.85
C VAL A 338 4.94 41.76 5.78
N LEU A 339 5.20 42.46 6.88
CA LEU A 339 5.08 43.93 6.93
C LEU A 339 6.15 44.60 6.06
N THR A 340 7.40 44.11 6.04
CA THR A 340 8.43 44.66 5.14
C THR A 340 8.10 44.47 3.66
N CYS A 341 7.51 43.33 3.28
CA CYS A 341 7.06 43.10 1.90
C CYS A 341 5.89 44.03 1.52
N HIS A 342 4.97 44.29 2.45
CA HIS A 342 3.83 45.17 2.22
C HIS A 342 4.27 46.65 2.12
N ASP A 343 5.25 47.07 2.91
CA ASP A 343 5.87 48.41 2.81
C ASP A 343 6.50 48.67 1.44
N ALA A 344 7.13 47.65 0.85
CA ALA A 344 7.73 47.72 -0.49
C ALA A 344 6.69 47.72 -1.62
N SER A 345 5.41 47.47 -1.32
CA SER A 345 4.34 47.36 -2.31
C SER A 345 3.79 48.73 -2.73
N VAL A 346 3.43 48.85 -4.01
CA VAL A 346 2.90 50.09 -4.62
C VAL A 346 1.39 50.18 -4.41
N ILE A 347 0.93 50.06 -3.15
CA ILE A 347 -0.48 50.12 -2.78
C ILE A 347 -0.81 51.54 -2.25
N PRO A 348 -2.00 52.11 -2.56
CA PRO A 348 -2.45 53.37 -1.98
C PRO A 348 -2.41 53.37 -0.44
N LEU A 349 -2.06 54.52 0.16
CA LEU A 349 -1.83 54.66 1.61
C LEU A 349 -3.03 54.22 2.45
N ASP A 350 -4.26 54.55 2.04
CA ASP A 350 -5.47 54.19 2.80
C ASP A 350 -5.73 52.67 2.83
N ALA A 351 -5.49 51.99 1.71
CA ALA A 351 -5.60 50.53 1.62
C ALA A 351 -4.50 49.84 2.44
N ARG A 352 -3.28 50.40 2.41
CA ARG A 352 -2.15 49.93 3.23
C ARG A 352 -2.44 50.02 4.72
N LYS A 353 -2.95 51.17 5.18
CA LYS A 353 -3.35 51.37 6.59
C LYS A 353 -4.43 50.38 7.05
N ALA A 354 -5.41 50.10 6.20
CA ALA A 354 -6.46 49.13 6.49
C ALA A 354 -5.93 47.69 6.57
N ASP A 355 -5.03 47.31 5.67
CA ASP A 355 -4.39 45.99 5.66
C ASP A 355 -3.52 45.79 6.90
N TYR A 356 -2.67 46.77 7.25
CA TYR A 356 -1.83 46.73 8.45
C TYR A 356 -2.68 46.51 9.70
N SER A 357 -3.72 47.33 9.89
CA SER A 357 -4.59 47.21 11.06
C SER A 357 -5.27 45.84 11.13
N ARG A 358 -5.64 45.22 10.00
CA ARG A 358 -6.26 43.89 9.98
C ARG A 358 -5.24 42.79 10.30
N ILE A 359 -4.09 42.81 9.63
CA ILE A 359 -3.02 41.82 9.83
C ILE A 359 -2.56 41.82 11.28
N ILE A 360 -2.30 43.02 11.84
CA ILE A 360 -1.85 43.17 13.23
C ILE A 360 -2.92 42.73 14.21
N SER A 361 -4.19 43.15 14.07
CA SER A 361 -5.26 42.72 14.98
C SER A 361 -5.52 41.21 14.92
N CYS A 362 -5.44 40.59 13.74
CA CYS A 362 -5.62 39.14 13.61
C CYS A 362 -4.49 38.32 14.26
N LEU A 363 -3.35 38.93 14.57
CA LEU A 363 -2.17 38.22 15.11
C LEU A 363 -1.87 38.61 16.55
N VAL A 364 -1.91 39.90 16.91
CA VAL A 364 -1.53 40.39 18.24
C VAL A 364 -2.47 39.87 19.32
N ASP A 365 -3.80 39.92 19.12
CA ASP A 365 -4.75 39.50 20.16
C ASP A 365 -4.64 37.98 20.45
N PRO A 366 -4.57 37.09 19.44
CA PRO A 366 -4.31 35.67 19.69
C PRO A 366 -2.95 35.38 20.34
N LEU A 367 -1.90 36.11 19.96
CA LEU A 367 -0.56 35.93 20.55
C LEU A 367 -0.54 36.33 22.03
N LEU A 368 -1.16 37.46 22.39
CA LEU A 368 -1.28 37.87 23.80
C LEU A 368 -2.08 36.84 24.62
N GLN A 369 -3.16 36.31 24.05
CA GLN A 369 -3.93 35.25 24.69
C GLN A 369 -3.10 33.98 24.88
N MET A 370 -2.32 33.58 23.87
CA MET A 370 -1.41 32.43 23.95
C MET A 370 -0.36 32.62 25.04
N CYS A 371 0.29 33.79 25.12
CA CYS A 371 1.23 34.12 26.19
C CYS A 371 0.56 34.07 27.57
N SER A 372 -0.65 34.61 27.72
CA SER A 372 -1.39 34.55 28.98
C SER A 372 -1.71 33.11 29.41
N MET A 373 -2.08 32.25 28.46
CA MET A 373 -2.37 30.83 28.74
C MET A 373 -1.10 30.06 29.10
N SER A 374 0.00 30.32 28.39
CA SER A 374 1.33 29.78 28.67
C SER A 374 1.78 30.09 30.11
N ALA A 375 1.54 31.32 30.57
CA ALA A 375 1.92 31.78 31.90
C ALA A 375 0.94 31.43 33.03
N SER A 376 -0.18 30.76 32.73
CA SER A 376 -1.27 30.52 33.70
C SER A 376 -0.87 29.71 34.94
N HIS A 377 0.23 28.95 34.86
CA HIS A 377 0.77 28.16 35.95
C HIS A 377 1.78 28.90 36.84
N LEU A 378 2.22 30.10 36.43
CA LEU A 378 3.19 30.89 37.18
C LEU A 378 2.53 31.65 38.33
N ASN A 379 3.35 32.05 39.32
CA ASN A 379 2.89 32.98 40.34
C ASN A 379 2.65 34.38 39.73
N SER A 380 1.93 35.24 40.45
CA SER A 380 1.54 36.59 40.00
C SER A 380 2.73 37.42 39.50
N SER A 381 3.87 37.38 40.20
CA SER A 381 5.08 38.13 39.82
C SER A 381 5.77 37.58 38.58
N ASP A 382 5.90 36.26 38.45
CA ASP A 382 6.58 35.61 37.33
C ASP A 382 5.72 35.67 36.07
N MET A 383 4.39 35.55 36.22
CA MET A 383 3.42 35.79 35.15
C MET A 383 3.53 37.22 34.65
N ALA A 384 3.54 38.21 35.54
CA ALA A 384 3.68 39.62 35.17
C ALA A 384 5.01 39.89 34.43
N ALA A 385 6.13 39.36 34.94
CA ALA A 385 7.44 39.52 34.31
C ALA A 385 7.50 38.88 32.91
N TYR A 386 6.96 37.67 32.75
CA TYR A 386 6.89 36.99 31.45
C TYR A 386 5.99 37.75 30.45
N MET A 387 4.81 38.20 30.89
CA MET A 387 3.90 38.98 30.03
C MET A 387 4.54 40.30 29.59
N ILE A 388 5.25 41.01 30.47
CA ILE A 388 6.01 42.21 30.13
C ILE A 388 7.04 41.91 29.03
N ASN A 389 7.80 40.81 29.16
CA ASN A 389 8.81 40.43 28.17
C ASN A 389 8.18 40.10 26.80
N CYS A 390 7.05 39.38 26.79
CA CYS A 390 6.32 39.05 25.56
C CYS A 390 5.73 40.30 24.89
N ILE A 391 5.05 41.15 25.66
CA ILE A 391 4.48 42.40 25.17
C ILE A 391 5.59 43.32 24.64
N HIS A 392 6.73 43.40 25.33
CA HIS A 392 7.87 44.20 24.89
C HIS A 392 8.43 43.74 23.55
N GLN A 393 8.51 42.42 23.31
CA GLN A 393 8.93 41.89 22.00
C GLN A 393 7.95 42.27 20.89
N ILE A 394 6.64 42.15 21.14
CA ILE A 394 5.59 42.54 20.20
C ILE A 394 5.68 44.03 19.89
N GLN A 395 5.74 44.88 20.93
CA GLN A 395 5.88 46.33 20.80
C GLN A 395 7.12 46.73 20.02
N SER A 396 8.28 46.16 20.35
CA SER A 396 9.55 46.48 19.70
C SER A 396 9.53 46.12 18.22
N THR A 397 8.82 45.06 17.84
CA THR A 397 8.65 44.68 16.44
C THR A 397 7.74 45.67 15.71
N LEU A 398 6.62 46.06 16.31
CA LEU A 398 5.64 46.99 15.69
C LEU A 398 6.13 48.44 15.63
N ALA A 399 7.00 48.86 16.55
CA ALA A 399 7.51 50.24 16.66
C ALA A 399 8.30 50.72 15.43
N VAL A 400 8.76 49.80 14.58
CA VAL A 400 9.53 50.12 13.37
C VAL A 400 8.62 50.43 12.17
N TYR A 401 7.31 50.17 12.29
CA TYR A 401 6.35 50.26 11.19
C TYR A 401 5.35 51.40 11.40
N GLU A 402 4.93 52.03 10.30
CA GLU A 402 3.91 53.07 10.31
C GLU A 402 2.51 52.49 10.60
N PHE A 403 1.60 53.33 11.12
CA PHE A 403 0.20 53.00 11.41
C PHE A 403 -0.04 51.99 12.55
N THR A 404 0.96 51.74 13.41
CA THR A 404 0.88 50.82 14.55
C THR A 404 0.56 51.50 15.89
N ASP A 405 0.42 52.83 15.90
CA ASP A 405 0.32 53.66 17.11
C ASP A 405 -0.76 53.17 18.09
N LYS A 406 -1.95 52.82 17.57
CA LYS A 406 -3.07 52.36 18.40
C LYS A 406 -2.76 51.05 19.11
N HIS A 407 -2.08 50.12 18.44
CA HIS A 407 -1.69 48.84 19.03
C HIS A 407 -0.54 49.03 20.02
N ILE A 408 0.41 49.93 19.74
CA ILE A 408 1.48 50.28 20.68
C ILE A 408 0.90 50.86 21.96
N GLU A 409 -0.06 51.78 21.87
CA GLU A 409 -0.75 52.40 23.01
C GLU A 409 -1.51 51.34 23.84
N MET A 410 -2.25 50.45 23.19
CA MET A 410 -2.92 49.32 23.84
C MET A 410 -1.93 48.42 24.61
N LEU A 411 -0.83 48.03 23.96
CA LEU A 411 0.20 47.18 24.55
C LEU A 411 0.92 47.89 25.71
N ALA A 412 1.09 49.22 25.63
CA ALA A 412 1.73 50.01 26.68
C ALA A 412 0.86 50.03 27.94
N GLY A 413 -0.46 50.19 27.78
CA GLY A 413 -1.40 50.07 28.90
C GLY A 413 -1.39 48.69 29.56
N GLN A 414 -1.25 47.62 28.77
CA GLN A 414 -1.10 46.26 29.34
C GLN A 414 0.24 46.07 30.07
N THR A 415 1.32 46.66 29.55
CA THR A 415 2.63 46.63 30.21
C THR A 415 2.57 47.34 31.55
N GLU A 416 1.95 48.53 31.62
CA GLU A 416 1.78 49.29 32.85
C GLU A 416 0.98 48.50 33.91
N ALA A 417 -0.12 47.85 33.51
CA ALA A 417 -0.91 47.01 34.41
C ALA A 417 -0.12 45.82 34.99
N HIS A 418 0.68 45.13 34.17
CA HIS A 418 1.55 44.05 34.64
C HIS A 418 2.71 44.58 35.50
N LEU A 419 3.25 45.75 35.18
CA LEU A 419 4.30 46.40 35.95
C LEU A 419 3.80 46.79 37.35
N ASP A 420 2.59 47.34 37.45
CA ASP A 420 1.93 47.63 38.74
C ASP A 420 1.74 46.37 39.58
N THR A 421 1.34 45.27 38.94
CA THR A 421 1.21 43.96 39.60
C THR A 421 2.56 43.51 40.17
N LEU A 422 3.63 43.60 39.37
CA LEU A 422 4.97 43.22 39.80
C LEU A 422 5.47 44.10 40.95
N ILE A 423 5.27 45.43 40.87
CA ILE A 423 5.62 46.37 41.94
C ILE A 423 4.87 46.01 43.23
N SER A 424 3.57 45.75 43.13
CA SER A 424 2.73 45.41 44.29
C SER A 424 3.19 44.13 44.98
N GLU A 425 3.44 43.06 44.22
CA GLU A 425 3.91 41.77 44.76
C GLU A 425 5.30 41.90 45.40
N GLN A 426 6.24 42.58 44.73
CA GLN A 426 7.60 42.77 45.26
C GLN A 426 7.61 43.68 46.49
N ALA A 427 6.82 44.75 46.49
CA ALA A 427 6.66 45.61 47.66
C ALA A 427 6.08 44.83 48.85
N SER A 428 5.04 44.01 48.62
CA SER A 428 4.45 43.14 49.63
C SER A 428 5.44 42.13 50.20
N PHE A 429 6.23 41.49 49.32
CA PHE A 429 7.28 40.55 49.70
C PHE A 429 8.35 41.19 50.59
N ILE A 430 8.85 42.37 50.19
CA ILE A 430 9.84 43.13 50.98
C ILE A 430 9.26 43.55 52.33
N LEU A 431 8.05 44.12 52.35
CA LEU A 431 7.40 44.59 53.58
C LEU A 431 7.17 43.47 54.59
N THR A 432 6.82 42.28 54.10
CA THR A 432 6.61 41.08 54.93
C THR A 432 7.94 40.57 55.47
N ARG A 433 8.97 40.48 54.61
CA ARG A 433 10.29 39.95 55.01
C ARG A 433 11.07 40.91 55.93
N SER A 434 10.89 42.21 55.78
CA SER A 434 11.51 43.22 56.64
C SER A 434 10.81 43.40 57.99
N GLY A 435 9.61 42.81 58.19
CA GLY A 435 8.81 42.98 59.40
C GLY A 435 8.21 44.37 59.61
N ILE A 436 8.35 45.27 58.61
CA ILE A 436 7.89 46.67 58.65
C ILE A 436 6.43 46.78 58.15
N GLY A 437 5.86 45.72 57.57
CA GLY A 437 4.50 45.72 57.02
C GLY A 437 3.44 46.23 58.01
N SER A 438 3.48 45.78 59.28
CA SER A 438 2.55 46.23 60.32
C SER A 438 2.71 47.72 60.65
N LEU A 439 3.95 48.25 60.67
CA LEU A 439 4.23 49.66 60.89
C LEU A 439 3.78 50.52 59.70
N TYR A 440 3.92 50.02 58.47
CA TYR A 440 3.48 50.71 57.25
C TYR A 440 1.95 50.82 57.19
N THR A 441 1.22 49.77 57.55
CA THR A 441 -0.25 49.80 57.62
C THR A 441 -0.74 50.79 58.68
N VAL A 442 -0.15 50.76 59.88
CA VAL A 442 -0.47 51.73 60.95
C VAL A 442 -0.15 53.17 60.52
N TYR A 443 0.94 53.38 59.78
CA TYR A 443 1.28 54.70 59.23
C TYR A 443 0.28 55.16 58.15
N GLN A 444 -0.14 54.28 57.23
CA GLN A 444 -1.14 54.57 56.20
C GLN A 444 -2.50 54.94 56.80
N GLU A 445 -2.97 54.20 57.79
CA GLU A 445 -4.22 54.48 58.52
C GLU A 445 -4.18 55.85 59.21
N ASN A 446 -3.07 56.16 59.89
CA ASN A 446 -2.86 57.46 60.53
C ASN A 446 -2.74 58.62 59.51
N ARG A 447 -2.17 58.36 58.33
CA ARG A 447 -2.06 59.36 57.25
C ARG A 447 -3.42 59.65 56.61
N GLY A 448 -4.27 58.64 56.46
CA GLY A 448 -5.68 58.79 56.08
C GLY A 448 -6.47 59.62 57.09
N GLN A 449 -6.31 59.33 58.39
CA GLN A 449 -6.95 60.09 59.48
C GLN A 449 -6.45 61.54 59.58
N ARG A 450 -5.16 61.82 59.31
CA ARG A 450 -4.64 63.20 59.29
C ARG A 450 -5.24 64.06 58.17
N ARG A 451 -5.61 63.48 57.02
CA ARG A 451 -6.31 64.22 55.93
C ARG A 451 -7.74 64.62 56.32
N TYR A 452 -8.46 63.78 57.07
CA TYR A 452 -9.77 64.14 57.63
C TYR A 452 -9.66 65.13 58.79
N GLY A 453 -8.63 65.02 59.63
CA GLY A 453 -8.38 65.96 60.74
C GLY A 453 -7.97 67.36 60.31
N THR A 454 -7.23 67.53 59.21
CA THR A 454 -6.84 68.87 58.72
C THR A 454 -7.96 69.62 58.00
N GLN A 455 -8.93 68.92 57.41
CA GLN A 455 -10.16 69.56 56.90
C GLN A 455 -11.10 69.99 58.03
N ALA A 456 -11.17 69.23 59.14
CA ALA A 456 -11.99 69.58 60.30
C ALA A 456 -11.44 70.77 61.11
N VAL A 457 -10.12 71.03 61.09
CA VAL A 457 -9.50 72.12 61.87
C VAL A 457 -9.45 73.45 61.09
N SER A 458 -9.61 73.46 59.76
CA SER A 458 -9.70 74.73 59.00
C SER A 458 -11.09 75.39 59.01
N GLY A 459 -12.12 74.70 59.53
CA GLY A 459 -13.50 75.18 59.54
C GLY A 459 -14.02 75.74 60.88
N CYS A 460 -13.23 75.74 61.96
CA CYS A 460 -13.77 76.02 63.31
C CYS A 460 -13.19 77.26 64.03
N CYS A 461 -12.45 78.14 63.34
CA CYS A 461 -12.00 79.41 63.90
C CYS A 461 -12.24 80.55 62.91
N LEU A 462 -13.50 80.98 62.74
CA LEU A 462 -13.91 82.35 62.36
C LEU A 462 -15.45 82.45 62.51
N CYS A 463 -15.90 83.43 63.31
CA CYS A 463 -17.28 83.81 63.69
C CYS A 463 -17.87 82.98 64.86
N ASN A 464 -18.42 83.53 65.95
CA ASN A 464 -18.67 84.90 66.38
C ASN A 464 -19.23 84.85 67.83
N VAL A 465 -18.97 85.93 68.59
CA VAL A 465 -19.53 86.33 69.91
C VAL A 465 -18.86 85.78 71.16
#